data_AF-A0A2T6KGV6-F1
#
_entry.id   AF-A0A2T6KGV6-F1
#
_cell.length_a   1.000
_cell.length_b   1.000
_cell.length_c   1.000
_cell.angle_alpha   90.00
_cell.angle_beta   90.00
_cell.angle_gamma   90.00
#
_symmetry.space_group_name_H-M   'P 1'
#
loop_
_entity.id
_entity.type
_entity.pdbx_description
1 polymer ?
#
loop_
_entity_poly.entity_id
_entity_poly.type
_entity_poly.pdbx_seq_one_letter_code
_entity_poly.pdbx_strand_id
1 'polypeptide(L)'
;MNERMLDLKGKIFRNFDEAAESILHLMSKIVEMNTLFIAKNDKNTNRIVKAVNTKNALVNEGEELPFKETFCKLSVDLAEKY
;
A
#
# COMPACT_ATOMS: atom_id res chain seq x y z
N MET A 1 -8.04 -14.94 20.82
CA MET A 1 -7.95 -14.25 19.53
C MET A 1 -8.11 -12.76 19.82
N ASN A 2 -7.04 -11.99 19.84
CA ASN A 2 -7.09 -10.57 20.20
C ASN A 2 -6.33 -9.77 19.16
N GLU A 3 -6.99 -9.47 18.06
CA GLU A 3 -6.49 -8.58 17.02
C GLU A 3 -7.08 -7.20 17.30
N ARG A 4 -6.22 -6.25 17.66
CA ARG A 4 -6.60 -4.87 17.95
C ARG A 4 -7.18 -4.26 16.68
N MET A 5 -8.48 -4.02 16.67
CA MET A 5 -9.17 -3.33 15.57
C MET A 5 -8.58 -1.93 15.38
N LEU A 6 -8.41 -1.53 14.12
CA LEU A 6 -7.93 -0.19 13.77
C LEU A 6 -9.12 0.78 13.81
N ASP A 7 -9.05 1.80 14.66
CA ASP A 7 -10.02 2.91 14.70
C ASP A 7 -9.42 4.13 13.98
N LEU A 8 -10.02 4.48 12.85
CA LEU A 8 -9.78 5.74 12.15
C LEU A 8 -11.13 6.45 11.97
N LYS A 9 -11.33 7.55 12.70
CA LYS A 9 -12.51 8.44 12.63
C LYS A 9 -13.86 7.72 12.85
N GLY A 10 -13.94 6.77 13.78
CA GLY A 10 -15.20 6.12 14.15
C GLY A 10 -15.67 5.03 13.17
N LYS A 11 -14.83 4.69 12.19
CA LYS A 11 -15.04 3.54 11.31
C LYS A 11 -14.19 2.39 11.84
N ILE A 12 -14.86 1.31 12.24
CA ILE A 12 -14.20 0.12 12.76
C ILE A 12 -13.81 -0.77 11.58
N PHE A 13 -12.51 -1.06 11.45
CA PHE A 13 -11.99 -1.97 10.44
C PHE A 13 -11.70 -3.34 11.04
N ARG A 14 -12.12 -4.39 10.33
CA ARG A 14 -11.91 -5.78 10.73
C ARG A 14 -10.45 -6.20 10.61
N ASN A 15 -9.73 -5.68 9.61
CA ASN A 15 -8.34 -5.99 9.35
C ASN A 15 -7.63 -4.85 8.61
N PHE A 16 -6.32 -5.01 8.40
CA PHE A 16 -5.49 -4.06 7.68
C PHE A 16 -5.99 -3.82 6.26
N ASP A 17 -6.43 -4.86 5.54
CA ASP A 17 -6.84 -4.76 4.15
C ASP A 17 -8.06 -3.84 3.98
N GLU A 18 -9.04 -3.93 4.88
CA GLU A 18 -10.24 -3.08 4.88
C GLU A 18 -9.92 -1.61 5.18
N ALA A 19 -8.98 -1.38 6.10
CA ALA A 19 -8.49 -0.04 6.43
C ALA A 19 -7.69 0.57 5.27
N ALA A 20 -6.77 -0.22 4.70
CA ALA A 20 -5.96 0.12 3.54
C ALA A 20 -6.82 0.56 2.35
N GLU A 21 -7.83 -0.24 2.01
CA GLU A 21 -8.77 0.06 0.92
C GLU A 21 -9.52 1.37 1.16
N SER A 22 -10.02 1.60 2.38
CA SER A 22 -10.74 2.84 2.71
C SER A 22 -9.84 4.08 2.63
N ILE A 23 -8.58 3.98 3.07
CA ILE A 23 -7.60 5.08 2.98
C ILE A 23 -7.25 5.35 1.52
N LEU A 24 -6.92 4.31 0.74
CA LEU A 24 -6.61 4.43 -0.69
C LEU A 24 -7.75 5.10 -1.46
N HIS A 25 -8.99 4.68 -1.20
CA HIS A 25 -10.17 5.24 -1.87
C HIS A 25 -10.45 6.70 -1.47
N LEU A 26 -10.14 7.09 -0.24
CA LEU A 26 -10.22 8.50 0.17
C LEU A 26 -9.13 9.32 -0.52
N MET A 27 -7.89 8.84 -0.49
CA MET A 27 -6.73 9.54 -1.03
C MET A 27 -6.79 9.69 -2.55
N SER A 28 -7.30 8.67 -3.28
CA SER A 28 -7.44 8.73 -4.73
C SER A 28 -8.41 9.82 -5.23
N LYS A 29 -9.33 10.28 -4.37
CA LYS A 29 -10.23 11.41 -4.67
C LYS A 29 -9.60 12.78 -4.43
N ILE A 30 -8.55 12.83 -3.62
CA ILE A 30 -7.90 14.08 -3.21
C ILE A 30 -6.69 14.37 -4.10
N VAL A 31 -5.99 13.33 -4.55
CA VAL A 31 -4.73 13.47 -5.27
C VAL A 31 -4.92 13.11 -6.74
N GLU A 32 -4.60 14.03 -7.64
CA GLU A 32 -4.66 13.82 -9.08
C GLU A 32 -3.44 13.01 -9.56
N MET A 33 -3.42 11.71 -9.23
CA MET A 33 -2.36 10.77 -9.58
C MET A 33 -2.89 9.57 -10.36
N ASN A 34 -2.05 8.99 -11.23
CA ASN A 34 -2.45 7.81 -11.99
C ASN A 34 -2.62 6.59 -11.08
N THR A 35 -1.69 6.39 -10.15
CA THR A 35 -1.63 5.15 -9.37
C THR A 35 -1.32 5.45 -7.91
N LEU A 36 -2.13 4.90 -7.02
CA LEU A 36 -1.89 4.85 -5.59
C LEU A 36 -1.96 3.38 -5.18
N PHE A 37 -0.99 2.91 -4.40
CA PHE A 37 -0.93 1.51 -3.99
C PHE A 37 -0.33 1.37 -2.59
N ILE A 38 -0.62 0.23 -1.94
CA ILE A 38 0.00 -0.21 -0.70
C ILE A 38 0.75 -1.48 -1.00
N ALA A 39 2.05 -1.47 -0.69
CA ALA A 39 2.92 -2.63 -0.82
C ALA A 39 3.43 -3.07 0.55
N LYS A 40 3.54 -4.38 0.75
CA LYS A 40 4.24 -4.99 1.88
C LYS A 40 5.59 -5.48 1.37
N ASN A 41 6.67 -5.08 2.04
CA ASN A 41 8.01 -5.56 1.77
C ASN A 41 8.64 -6.14 3.03
N ASP A 42 9.49 -7.15 2.84
CA ASP A 42 10.26 -7.83 3.89
C ASP A 42 11.78 -7.80 3.62
N LYS A 43 12.20 -6.85 2.77
CA LYS A 43 13.54 -6.70 2.19
C LYS A 43 14.00 -7.81 1.24
N ASN A 44 13.19 -8.85 1.03
CA ASN A 44 13.43 -9.91 0.05
C ASN A 44 12.41 -9.85 -1.09
N THR A 45 11.15 -9.65 -0.75
CA THR A 45 10.00 -9.56 -1.64
C THR A 45 9.27 -8.24 -1.43
N ASN A 46 8.61 -7.78 -2.47
CA ASN A 46 7.68 -6.66 -2.42
C ASN A 46 6.37 -7.10 -3.07
N ARG A 47 5.30 -7.17 -2.28
CA ARG A 47 3.97 -7.59 -2.72
C ARG A 47 3.00 -6.42 -2.68
N ILE A 48 2.30 -6.20 -3.79
CA ILE A 48 1.25 -5.18 -3.89
C ILE A 48 -0.01 -5.74 -3.22
N VAL A 49 -0.41 -5.16 -2.10
CA VAL A 49 -1.58 -5.58 -1.33
C VAL A 49 -2.85 -4.95 -1.89
N LYS A 50 -2.77 -3.66 -2.25
CA LYS A 50 -3.87 -2.89 -2.85
C LYS A 50 -3.36 -1.88 -3.86
N ALA A 51 -4.10 -1.67 -4.94
CA ALA A 51 -3.72 -0.74 -6.00
C ALA A 51 -4.96 -0.09 -6.64
N VAL A 52 -4.96 1.23 -6.69
CA VAL A 52 -5.93 2.05 -7.41
C VAL A 52 -5.20 2.68 -8.58
N ASN A 53 -5.62 2.34 -9.80
CA ASN A 53 -5.13 2.92 -11.05
C ASN A 53 -6.27 3.71 -11.72
N THR A 54 -6.03 4.96 -12.12
CA THR A 54 -7.07 5.85 -12.68
C THR A 54 -7.06 5.92 -14.20
N LYS A 55 -5.88 5.97 -14.87
CA LYS A 55 -5.79 6.01 -16.35
C LYS A 55 -5.20 4.72 -16.92
N ASN A 56 -4.05 4.30 -16.40
CA ASN A 56 -3.33 3.10 -16.85
C ASN A 56 -3.03 2.17 -15.67
N ALA A 57 -3.13 0.86 -15.89
CA ALA A 57 -2.70 -0.14 -14.91
C ALA A 57 -1.16 -0.21 -14.88
N LEU A 58 -0.54 0.50 -13.93
CA LEU A 58 0.92 0.52 -13.77
C LEU A 58 1.42 -0.53 -12.78
N VAL A 59 0.59 -0.90 -11.81
CA VAL A 59 0.82 -2.03 -10.89
C VAL A 59 -0.49 -2.78 -10.67
N ASN A 60 -0.40 -4.07 -10.39
CA ASN A 60 -1.57 -4.92 -10.16
C ASN A 60 -1.63 -5.40 -8.70
N GLU A 61 -2.84 -5.52 -8.15
CA GLU A 61 -3.03 -6.17 -6.85
C GLU A 61 -2.55 -7.61 -6.92
N GLY A 62 -1.80 -8.04 -5.90
CA GLY A 62 -1.21 -9.38 -5.84
C GLY A 62 0.10 -9.54 -6.60
N GLU A 63 0.55 -8.53 -7.36
CA GLU A 63 1.85 -8.56 -8.01
C GLU A 63 2.98 -8.65 -6.97
N GLU A 64 3.96 -9.51 -7.23
CA GLU A 64 5.07 -9.78 -6.34
C GLU A 64 6.37 -9.78 -7.14
N LEU A 65 7.34 -9.00 -6.66
CA LEU A 65 8.65 -8.87 -7.27
C LEU A 65 9.74 -8.97 -6.19
N PRO A 66 10.96 -9.42 -6.54
CA PRO A 66 12.11 -9.29 -5.66
C PRO A 66 12.27 -7.84 -5.20
N PHE A 67 12.39 -7.62 -3.88
CA PHE A 67 12.42 -6.28 -3.28
C PHE A 67 13.46 -5.37 -3.95
N LYS A 68 14.64 -5.92 -4.25
CA LYS A 68 15.77 -5.21 -4.88
C LYS A 68 15.46 -4.66 -6.27
N GLU A 69 14.45 -5.20 -6.94
CA GLU A 69 14.02 -4.81 -8.29
C GLU A 69 12.85 -3.80 -8.26
N THR A 70 12.38 -3.42 -7.06
CA THR A 70 11.23 -2.51 -6.92
C THR A 70 11.64 -1.08 -6.56
N PHE A 71 10.83 -0.11 -6.99
CA PHE A 71 11.01 1.29 -6.56
C PHE A 71 10.85 1.49 -5.04
N CYS A 72 10.12 0.62 -4.35
CA CYS A 72 9.98 0.65 -2.89
C CYS A 72 11.33 0.51 -2.17
N LYS A 73 12.32 -0.16 -2.80
CA LYS A 73 13.68 -0.25 -2.28
C LYS A 73 14.34 1.12 -2.14
N LEU A 74 14.14 2.03 -3.10
CA LEU A 74 14.72 3.37 -3.06
C LEU A 74 14.21 4.17 -1.85
N SER A 75 12.93 4.01 -1.50
CA SER A 75 12.33 4.67 -0.34
C SER A 75 12.92 4.15 0.98
N VAL A 76 13.11 2.83 1.10
CA VAL A 76 13.69 2.19 2.29
C VAL A 76 15.16 2.55 2.43
N ASP A 77 15.95 2.42 1.36
CA ASP A 77 17.38 2.73 1.37
C ASP A 77 17.65 4.19 1.79
N LEU A 78 16.80 5.11 1.32
CA LEU A 78 16.92 6.52 1.69
C LEU A 78 16.64 6.72 3.18
N ALA A 79 15.62 6.07 3.72
CA ALA A 79 15.26 6.17 5.14
C ALA A 79 16.34 5.59 6.06
N GLU A 80 17.03 4.51 5.68
CA GLU A 80 18.10 3.91 6.48
C GLU A 80 19.42 4.68 6.46
N LYS A 81 19.55 5.65 5.55
CA LYS A 81 20.72 6.53 5.46
C LYS A 81 20.66 7.70 6.46
N TYR A 82 19.51 7.94 7.08
CA TYR A 82 19.25 9.00 8.05
C TYR A 82 18.84 8.43 9.40
#